data_AF-A0A2V7KKI3-F1
#
_entry.id   AF-A0A2V7KKI3-F1
#
_cell.length_a   1.000
_cell.length_b   1.000
_cell.length_c   1.000
_cell.angle_alpha   90.00
_cell.angle_beta   90.00
_cell.angle_gamma   90.00
#
_symmetry.space_group_name_H-M   'P 1'
#
loop_
_entity.id
_entity.type
_entity.pdbx_description
1 polymer ?
#
loop_
_entity_poly.entity_id
_entity_poly.type
_entity_poly.pdbx_seq_one_letter_code
_entity_poly.pdbx_strand_id
1 'polypeptide(L)'
;MLNAGNTYGGTPTLVQAGVRGNVGITPETSNEYEAGTDVQFLNRRLQFEGTFYNKTIKDLLLQPATIPSGGLTNLVINGGQLKTQGVEASLNAAAMQRRDMDLSFRATFSKNKQTIENLPLTVPRFPAPGSFGAAFGRNFISPGGRTTWIWGNVPLDAAGNILPIGTEVTNPGLIAAHRDTIAGDANPDFIMAFSGSFRWKRLTLSANVDWRQGGQVADMTRTLWDEGGTSRDYDAPITRSIFGAGWDLNNIPATYVNGPDVLPYTAGSFRYNSWAGGSDVRAYLESATNVTLRDLALSYEAPDQWVRYFHARSLRIAFQARNLIKLTNYWSFDPEFNNFGATNLNRFIDLAPFPSNRQFFLSVDVGW
;
A
#
# COMPACT_ATOMS: atom_id res chain seq x y z
N MET A 1 -26.13 23.61 -13.67
CA MET A 1 -27.18 22.66 -13.23
C MET A 1 -27.32 22.80 -11.72
N LEU A 2 -28.53 22.70 -11.18
CA LEU A 2 -28.77 22.74 -9.73
C LEU A 2 -28.78 21.29 -9.22
N ASN A 3 -28.16 21.05 -8.07
CA ASN A 3 -28.21 19.79 -7.34
C ASN A 3 -29.23 19.90 -6.19
N ALA A 4 -29.77 18.77 -5.75
CA ALA A 4 -30.50 18.73 -4.49
C ALA A 4 -29.52 19.02 -3.34
N GLY A 5 -29.84 20.02 -2.53
CA GLY A 5 -29.13 20.38 -1.31
C GLY A 5 -29.74 19.69 -0.08
N ASN A 6 -29.37 20.16 1.11
CA ASN A 6 -29.90 19.64 2.36
C ASN A 6 -31.42 19.87 2.46
N THR A 7 -32.10 18.93 3.11
CA THR A 7 -33.54 19.04 3.40
C THR A 7 -33.74 19.92 4.63
N TYR A 8 -34.44 21.05 4.47
CA TYR A 8 -34.84 21.92 5.58
C TYR A 8 -36.37 21.88 5.71
N GLY A 9 -36.88 21.51 6.88
CA GLY A 9 -38.33 21.44 7.13
C GLY A 9 -39.07 20.44 6.24
N GLY A 10 -38.42 19.35 5.81
CA GLY A 10 -39.01 18.34 4.93
C GLY A 10 -38.98 18.69 3.43
N THR A 11 -38.48 19.87 3.06
CA THR A 11 -38.36 20.31 1.67
C THR A 11 -36.90 20.23 1.22
N PRO A 12 -36.58 19.55 0.10
CA PRO A 12 -35.24 19.55 -0.47
C PRO A 12 -34.91 20.96 -1.00
N THR A 13 -33.75 21.50 -0.62
CA THR A 13 -33.26 22.75 -1.22
C THR A 13 -32.60 22.48 -2.56
N LEU A 14 -32.45 23.52 -3.37
CA LEU A 14 -31.64 23.49 -4.58
C LEU A 14 -30.34 24.25 -4.32
N VAL A 15 -29.22 23.60 -4.56
CA VAL A 15 -27.89 24.22 -4.48
C VAL A 15 -27.27 24.23 -5.87
N GLN A 16 -26.40 25.20 -6.13
CA GLN A 16 -25.62 25.20 -7.37
C GLN A 16 -24.73 23.96 -7.41
N ALA A 17 -24.69 23.23 -8.53
CA ALA A 17 -23.74 22.15 -8.69
C ALA A 17 -22.31 22.72 -8.57
N GLY A 18 -21.55 22.22 -7.60
CA GLY A 18 -20.21 22.71 -7.28
C GLY A 18 -19.16 22.43 -8.36
N VAL A 19 -19.46 21.53 -9.30
CA VAL A 19 -18.56 21.19 -10.41
C VAL A 19 -19.03 21.88 -11.68
N ARG A 20 -18.17 22.72 -12.27
CA ARG A 20 -18.42 23.29 -13.60
C ARG A 20 -17.82 22.37 -14.66
N GLY A 21 -18.69 21.88 -15.56
CA GLY A 21 -18.28 21.16 -16.76
C GLY A 21 -17.49 22.06 -17.73
N ASN A 22 -16.58 21.45 -18.48
CA ASN A 22 -15.73 22.14 -19.43
C ASN A 22 -16.02 21.63 -20.84
N VAL A 23 -16.39 22.53 -21.75
CA VAL A 23 -16.71 22.18 -23.15
C VAL A 23 -15.46 22.01 -24.01
N GLY A 24 -14.30 22.47 -23.52
CA GLY A 24 -13.01 22.32 -24.19
C GLY A 24 -12.26 21.06 -23.78
N ILE A 25 -12.96 20.02 -23.30
CA ILE A 25 -12.33 18.77 -22.90
C ILE A 25 -11.84 18.00 -24.13
N THR A 26 -10.60 17.53 -24.07
CA THR A 26 -9.98 16.66 -25.06
C THR A 26 -9.76 15.25 -24.48
N PRO A 27 -9.56 14.22 -25.31
CA PRO A 27 -9.15 12.91 -24.82
C PRO A 27 -7.77 12.94 -24.15
N GLU A 28 -7.57 12.10 -23.13
CA GLU A 28 -6.24 11.80 -22.60
C GLU A 28 -5.46 10.97 -23.63
N THR A 29 -4.17 11.26 -23.81
CA THR A 29 -3.32 10.52 -24.76
C THR A 29 -2.20 9.80 -24.03
N SER A 30 -2.05 8.50 -24.27
CA SER A 30 -1.00 7.67 -23.69
C SER A 30 0.03 7.28 -24.75
N ASN A 31 1.29 7.59 -24.50
CA ASN A 31 2.42 7.16 -25.32
C ASN A 31 3.35 6.28 -24.48
N GLU A 32 3.76 5.14 -25.02
CA GLU A 32 4.55 4.14 -24.29
C GLU A 32 5.69 3.65 -25.17
N TYR A 33 6.89 3.62 -24.59
CA TYR A 33 8.08 2.99 -25.17
C TYR A 33 8.44 1.79 -24.34
N GLU A 34 8.58 0.63 -24.99
CA GLU A 34 8.95 -0.62 -24.35
C GLU A 34 10.15 -1.23 -25.07
N ALA A 35 11.07 -1.76 -24.30
CA ALA A 35 12.18 -2.55 -24.80
C ALA A 35 12.26 -3.83 -23.96
N GLY A 36 12.26 -4.97 -24.63
CA GLY A 36 12.25 -6.27 -23.96
C GLY A 36 13.25 -7.24 -24.56
N THR A 37 13.59 -8.26 -23.77
CA THR A 37 14.39 -9.41 -24.17
C THR A 37 13.72 -10.68 -23.69
N ASP A 38 13.75 -11.72 -24.52
CA ASP A 38 13.38 -13.09 -24.16
C ASP A 38 14.52 -13.99 -24.62
N VAL A 39 15.08 -14.75 -23.66
CA VAL A 39 16.17 -15.67 -23.92
C VAL A 39 15.84 -17.03 -23.32
N GLN A 40 15.91 -18.07 -24.16
CA GLN A 40 15.63 -19.44 -23.80
C GLN A 40 16.87 -20.31 -24.00
N PHE A 41 17.19 -21.12 -23.00
CA PHE A 41 18.32 -22.05 -22.99
C PHE A 41 17.87 -23.47 -22.67
N LEU A 42 18.79 -24.44 -22.87
CA LEU A 42 18.65 -25.82 -22.40
C LEU A 42 17.36 -26.52 -22.87
N ASN A 43 17.04 -26.42 -24.17
CA ASN A 43 15.79 -26.93 -24.74
C ASN A 43 14.54 -26.37 -24.03
N ARG A 44 14.53 -25.05 -23.78
CA ARG A 44 13.46 -24.32 -23.09
C ARG A 44 13.29 -24.65 -21.61
N ARG A 45 14.32 -25.22 -20.97
CA ARG A 45 14.28 -25.48 -19.52
C ARG A 45 14.63 -24.27 -18.68
N LEU A 46 15.29 -23.28 -19.26
CA LEU A 46 15.57 -22.01 -18.59
C LEU A 46 15.14 -20.90 -19.53
N GLN A 47 14.25 -20.04 -19.06
CA GLN A 47 13.77 -18.88 -19.79
C GLN A 47 13.92 -17.65 -18.92
N PHE A 48 14.51 -16.61 -19.50
CA PHE A 48 14.61 -15.30 -18.90
C PHE A 48 13.87 -14.31 -19.78
N GLU A 49 13.01 -13.50 -19.18
CA GLU A 49 12.34 -12.40 -19.84
C GLU A 49 12.64 -11.13 -19.05
N GLY A 50 12.89 -10.03 -19.75
CA GLY A 50 13.07 -8.73 -19.13
C GLY A 50 12.44 -7.65 -19.99
N THR A 51 11.69 -6.75 -19.38
CA THR A 51 11.03 -5.63 -20.05
C THR A 51 11.31 -4.36 -19.28
N PHE A 52 11.76 -3.33 -19.98
CA PHE A 52 11.74 -1.96 -19.49
C PHE A 52 10.66 -1.19 -20.24
N TYR A 53 9.84 -0.46 -19.50
CA TYR A 53 8.80 0.39 -20.07
C TYR A 53 8.88 1.81 -19.53
N ASN A 54 8.50 2.75 -20.39
CA ASN A 54 8.37 4.16 -20.07
C ASN A 54 7.10 4.69 -20.75
N LYS A 55 6.08 4.88 -19.93
CA LYS A 55 4.76 5.33 -20.33
C LYS A 55 4.54 6.76 -19.87
N THR A 56 3.98 7.57 -20.76
CA THR A 56 3.60 8.95 -20.50
C THR A 56 2.16 9.16 -20.90
N ILE A 57 1.33 9.56 -19.95
CA ILE A 57 -0.03 10.02 -20.20
C ILE A 57 -0.03 11.54 -20.19
N LYS A 58 -0.59 12.16 -21.23
CA LYS A 58 -0.75 13.60 -21.41
C LYS A 58 -2.23 13.98 -21.39
N ASP A 59 -2.47 15.25 -21.08
CA ASP A 59 -3.80 15.86 -21.08
C ASP A 59 -4.76 15.18 -20.10
N LEU A 60 -4.24 14.77 -18.94
CA LEU A 60 -5.02 14.14 -17.87
C LEU A 60 -6.26 14.94 -17.51
N LEU A 61 -7.36 14.25 -17.27
CA LEU A 61 -8.58 14.82 -16.74
C LEU A 61 -8.43 15.03 -15.24
N LEU A 62 -8.19 16.28 -14.86
CA LEU A 62 -8.03 16.67 -13.47
C LEU A 62 -9.29 17.39 -12.98
N GLN A 63 -9.54 17.25 -11.68
CA GLN A 63 -10.63 17.95 -10.99
C GLN A 63 -10.11 18.80 -9.81
N PRO A 64 -9.20 19.76 -10.05
CA PRO A 64 -8.68 20.60 -8.98
C PRO A 64 -9.81 21.36 -8.29
N ALA A 65 -9.65 21.60 -6.99
CA ALA A 65 -10.54 22.48 -6.24
C ALA A 65 -10.38 23.92 -6.74
N THR A 66 -11.50 24.65 -6.82
CA THR A 66 -11.49 26.09 -7.12
C THR A 66 -11.36 26.93 -5.87
N ILE A 67 -11.06 28.22 -6.05
CA ILE A 67 -11.11 29.20 -4.97
C ILE A 67 -12.57 29.29 -4.46
N PRO A 68 -12.85 29.02 -3.18
CA PRO A 68 -14.22 28.94 -2.67
C PRO A 68 -15.05 30.21 -2.85
N SER A 69 -14.42 31.39 -2.92
CA SER A 69 -15.10 32.67 -3.15
C SER A 69 -15.83 32.77 -4.49
N GLY A 70 -15.50 31.91 -5.46
CA GLY A 70 -16.14 31.86 -6.78
C GLY A 70 -17.45 31.06 -6.86
N GLY A 71 -17.94 30.49 -5.75
CA GLY A 71 -19.21 29.73 -5.71
C GLY A 71 -19.18 28.36 -6.41
N LEU A 72 -18.02 27.94 -6.91
CA LEU A 72 -17.75 26.61 -7.45
C LEU A 72 -16.76 25.90 -6.53
N THR A 73 -16.85 24.57 -6.44
CA THR A 73 -15.96 23.73 -5.66
C THR A 73 -14.87 23.08 -6.51
N ASN A 74 -15.15 22.72 -7.76
CA ASN A 74 -14.18 22.07 -8.67
C ASN A 74 -14.37 22.48 -10.13
N LEU A 75 -13.29 22.38 -10.91
CA LEU A 75 -13.29 22.49 -12.37
C LEU A 75 -12.79 21.19 -12.99
N VAL A 76 -13.40 20.77 -14.10
CA VAL A 76 -12.83 19.69 -14.92
C VAL A 76 -11.94 20.31 -15.98
N ILE A 77 -10.67 19.91 -16.03
CA ILE A 77 -9.71 20.41 -17.00
C ILE A 77 -8.88 19.27 -17.58
N ASN A 78 -8.43 19.43 -18.81
CA ASN A 78 -7.31 18.65 -19.32
C ASN A 78 -6.01 19.31 -18.91
N GLY A 79 -5.06 18.50 -18.49
CA GLY A 79 -3.67 18.90 -18.43
C GLY A 79 -2.88 18.20 -17.35
N GLY A 80 -1.57 18.39 -17.45
CA GLY A 80 -0.62 17.65 -16.65
C GLY A 80 -0.19 16.36 -17.34
N GLN A 81 0.91 15.84 -16.85
CA GLN A 81 1.59 14.70 -17.45
C GLN A 81 1.97 13.71 -16.37
N LEU A 82 1.51 12.47 -16.49
CA LEU A 82 1.87 11.38 -15.59
C LEU A 82 2.82 10.44 -16.33
N LYS A 83 4.01 10.27 -15.77
CA LYS A 83 5.02 9.34 -16.27
C LYS A 83 5.10 8.12 -15.37
N THR A 84 5.04 6.95 -15.97
CA THR A 84 5.20 5.65 -15.31
C THR A 84 6.42 4.97 -15.92
N GLN A 85 7.38 4.58 -15.10
CA GLN A 85 8.57 3.88 -15.56
C GLN A 85 8.78 2.64 -14.70
N GLY A 86 9.09 1.53 -15.35
CA GLY A 86 9.32 0.29 -14.63
C GLY A 86 10.21 -0.70 -15.34
N VAL A 87 10.65 -1.66 -14.56
CA VAL A 87 11.36 -2.85 -15.02
C VAL A 87 10.58 -4.06 -14.53
N GLU A 88 10.37 -4.99 -15.43
CA GLU A 88 9.81 -6.31 -15.16
C GLU A 88 10.84 -7.35 -15.59
N ALA A 89 11.02 -8.38 -14.76
CA ALA A 89 11.87 -9.50 -15.09
C ALA A 89 11.20 -10.80 -14.65
N SER A 90 11.39 -11.85 -15.44
CA SER A 90 10.90 -13.19 -15.15
C SER A 90 12.01 -14.20 -15.38
N LEU A 91 12.06 -15.21 -14.51
CA LEU A 91 12.92 -16.37 -14.66
C LEU A 91 12.04 -17.59 -14.50
N ASN A 92 11.94 -18.41 -15.54
CA ASN A 92 11.27 -19.71 -15.51
C ASN A 92 12.34 -20.80 -15.61
N ALA A 93 12.29 -21.78 -14.70
CA ALA A 93 13.23 -22.90 -14.67
C ALA A 93 12.50 -24.22 -14.49
N ALA A 94 12.58 -25.10 -15.49
CA ALA A 94 12.24 -26.52 -15.38
C ALA A 94 13.47 -27.31 -14.90
N ALA A 95 13.77 -27.18 -13.61
CA ALA A 95 14.95 -27.76 -12.96
C ALA A 95 15.04 -29.29 -13.10
N MET A 96 13.91 -29.98 -13.14
CA MET A 96 13.85 -31.42 -13.42
C MET A 96 12.64 -31.75 -14.30
N GLN A 97 12.86 -32.59 -15.31
CA GLN A 97 11.82 -33.17 -16.16
C GLN A 97 12.16 -34.63 -16.44
N ARG A 98 11.53 -35.54 -15.70
CA ARG A 98 11.67 -37.00 -15.81
C ARG A 98 10.28 -37.62 -15.79
N ARG A 99 10.16 -38.86 -16.26
CA ARG A 99 8.90 -39.62 -16.30
C ARG A 99 8.09 -39.51 -14.99
N ASP A 100 8.75 -39.72 -13.86
CA ASP A 100 8.10 -39.74 -12.55
C ASP A 100 8.37 -38.50 -11.69
N MET A 101 9.14 -37.53 -12.19
CA MET A 101 9.54 -36.37 -11.39
C MET A 101 9.63 -35.12 -12.25
N ASP A 102 8.86 -34.10 -11.89
CA ASP A 102 9.00 -32.76 -12.46
C ASP A 102 9.21 -31.74 -11.35
N LEU A 103 10.11 -30.80 -11.60
CA LEU A 103 10.36 -29.68 -10.70
C LEU A 103 10.47 -28.43 -11.54
N SER A 104 9.54 -27.50 -11.32
CA SER A 104 9.56 -26.19 -11.94
C SER A 104 9.55 -25.09 -10.89
N PHE A 105 10.25 -24.01 -11.22
CA PHE A 105 10.31 -22.78 -10.46
C PHE A 105 10.08 -21.61 -11.40
N ARG A 106 9.45 -20.57 -10.86
CA ARG A 106 9.33 -19.28 -11.51
C ARG A 106 9.58 -18.19 -10.48
N ALA A 107 10.34 -17.19 -10.87
CA ALA A 107 10.50 -15.96 -10.12
C ALA A 107 10.11 -14.79 -11.03
N THR A 108 9.32 -13.85 -10.51
CA THR A 108 9.06 -12.58 -11.16
C THR A 108 9.52 -11.44 -10.27
N PHE A 109 9.99 -10.37 -10.89
CA PHE A 109 10.37 -9.12 -10.26
C PHE A 109 9.67 -8.00 -11.00
N SER A 110 9.11 -7.05 -10.25
CA SER A 110 8.62 -5.80 -10.80
C SER A 110 9.02 -4.63 -9.92
N LYS A 111 9.42 -3.55 -10.57
CA LYS A 111 9.65 -2.26 -9.95
C LYS A 111 9.00 -1.21 -10.81
N ASN A 112 8.11 -0.43 -10.23
CA ASN A 112 7.39 0.63 -10.92
C ASN A 112 7.52 1.94 -10.13
N LYS A 113 7.58 3.05 -10.84
CA LYS A 113 7.56 4.40 -10.28
C LYS A 113 6.66 5.28 -11.12
N GLN A 114 5.74 5.97 -10.46
CA GLN A 114 4.87 6.97 -11.06
C GLN A 114 5.27 8.38 -10.61
N THR A 115 5.43 9.29 -11.57
CA THR A 115 5.83 10.68 -11.35
C THR A 115 4.90 11.62 -12.11
N ILE A 116 4.41 12.65 -11.44
CA ILE A 116 3.66 13.75 -12.05
C ILE A 116 4.69 14.73 -12.57
N GLU A 117 4.92 14.77 -13.87
CA GLU A 117 5.97 15.59 -14.50
C GLU A 117 5.60 17.08 -14.47
N ASN A 118 4.34 17.40 -14.80
CA ASN A 118 3.84 18.76 -14.80
C ASN A 118 2.34 18.82 -14.55
N LEU A 119 1.86 20.03 -14.27
CA LEU A 119 0.47 20.45 -14.28
C LEU A 119 0.35 21.71 -15.14
N PRO A 120 -0.85 22.09 -15.61
CA PRO A 120 -1.04 23.40 -16.24
C PRO A 120 -0.58 24.52 -15.31
N LEU A 121 0.02 25.58 -15.86
CA LEU A 121 0.60 26.68 -15.07
C LEU A 121 -0.40 27.35 -14.11
N THR A 122 -1.69 27.30 -14.45
CA THR A 122 -2.79 27.87 -13.65
C THR A 122 -3.27 26.96 -12.54
N VAL A 123 -2.75 25.73 -12.44
CA VAL A 123 -3.19 24.70 -11.50
C VAL A 123 -2.06 24.49 -10.48
N PRO A 124 -2.18 25.03 -9.27
CA PRO A 124 -1.23 24.73 -8.21
C PRO A 124 -1.34 23.25 -7.82
N ARG A 125 -0.34 22.73 -7.09
CA ARG A 125 -0.48 21.40 -6.47
C ARG A 125 -1.73 21.36 -5.60
N PHE A 126 -2.43 20.23 -5.58
CA PHE A 126 -3.65 20.05 -4.80
C PHE A 126 -3.72 18.65 -4.18
N PRO A 127 -4.36 18.49 -3.01
CA PRO A 127 -4.46 17.19 -2.36
C PRO A 127 -5.44 16.28 -3.14
N ALA A 128 -5.15 14.98 -3.16
CA ALA A 128 -6.09 14.00 -3.65
C ALA A 128 -7.31 13.89 -2.70
N PRO A 129 -8.53 13.73 -3.22
CA PRO A 129 -9.72 13.57 -2.40
C PRO A 129 -9.68 12.27 -1.57
N GLY A 130 -10.44 12.22 -0.47
CA GLY A 130 -10.59 11.01 0.35
C GLY A 130 -9.39 10.68 1.24
N SER A 131 -8.78 11.70 1.87
CA SER A 131 -7.74 11.53 2.90
C SER A 131 -8.19 12.14 4.24
N PHE A 132 -7.47 11.84 5.31
CA PHE A 132 -7.66 12.44 6.65
C PHE A 132 -6.75 13.66 6.90
N GLY A 133 -6.34 14.34 5.83
CA GLY A 133 -5.53 15.56 5.91
C GLY A 133 -4.06 15.30 6.26
N ALA A 134 -3.35 16.36 6.67
CA ALA A 134 -1.92 16.29 6.95
C ALA A 134 -1.58 15.53 8.25
N ALA A 135 -2.57 15.29 9.11
CA ALA A 135 -2.40 14.59 10.38
C ALA A 135 -2.07 13.09 10.22
N PHE A 136 -2.64 12.46 9.19
CA PHE A 136 -2.49 11.02 8.92
C PHE A 136 -1.89 10.74 7.53
N GLY A 137 -1.48 11.79 6.85
CA GLY A 137 -0.94 11.70 5.51
C GLY A 137 -2.02 11.84 4.43
N ARG A 138 -1.61 12.42 3.31
CA ARG A 138 -2.41 12.55 2.08
C ARG A 138 -1.52 12.49 0.85
N ASN A 139 -2.03 11.99 -0.27
CA ASN A 139 -1.37 12.20 -1.55
C ASN A 139 -1.62 13.62 -2.06
N PHE A 140 -0.62 14.18 -2.74
CA PHE A 140 -0.77 15.40 -3.53
C PHE A 140 -0.59 15.08 -5.00
N ILE A 141 -1.39 15.76 -5.82
CA ILE A 141 -1.09 15.93 -7.23
C ILE A 141 -0.16 17.15 -7.32
N SER A 142 1.15 16.89 -7.49
CA SER A 142 2.18 17.91 -7.46
C SER A 142 3.21 17.70 -8.59
N PRO A 143 3.54 18.73 -9.39
CA PRO A 143 4.62 18.66 -10.37
C PRO A 143 5.94 18.22 -9.72
N GLY A 144 6.70 17.38 -10.42
CA GLY A 144 7.94 16.76 -9.94
C GLY A 144 7.75 15.69 -8.85
N GLY A 145 6.53 15.45 -8.40
CA GLY A 145 6.24 14.53 -7.29
C GLY A 145 5.80 13.14 -7.71
N ARG A 146 5.83 12.18 -6.78
CA ARG A 146 5.25 10.84 -6.99
C ARG A 146 3.79 10.80 -6.57
N THR A 147 2.97 10.03 -7.28
CA THR A 147 1.55 9.82 -6.94
C THR A 147 1.35 9.14 -5.59
N THR A 148 2.36 8.43 -5.12
CA THR A 148 2.37 7.61 -3.90
C THR A 148 3.04 8.30 -2.72
N TRP A 149 3.58 9.51 -2.89
CA TRP A 149 4.15 10.26 -1.76
C TRP A 149 3.10 10.57 -0.71
N ILE A 150 3.45 10.29 0.53
CA ILE A 150 2.67 10.60 1.72
C ILE A 150 3.13 11.97 2.20
N TRP A 151 2.27 12.98 2.05
CA TRP A 151 2.47 14.32 2.58
C TRP A 151 1.74 14.46 3.90
N GLY A 152 2.42 15.02 4.90
CA GLY A 152 1.79 15.34 6.18
C GLY A 152 2.63 16.30 7.00
N ASN A 153 2.13 16.65 8.17
CA ASN A 153 2.83 17.55 9.07
C ASN A 153 4.11 16.89 9.58
N VAL A 154 5.20 17.64 9.51
CA VAL A 154 6.53 17.25 10.02
C VAL A 154 7.13 18.43 10.77
N PRO A 155 7.67 18.22 11.99
CA PRO A 155 8.36 19.25 12.75
C PRO A 155 9.71 19.61 12.12
N LEU A 156 9.95 20.92 12.01
CA LEU A 156 11.18 21.50 11.48
C LEU A 156 11.85 22.42 12.50
N ASP A 157 13.18 22.47 12.47
CA ASP A 157 13.96 23.45 13.21
C ASP A 157 13.86 24.86 12.58
N ALA A 158 14.47 25.85 13.22
CA ALA A 158 14.48 27.24 12.74
C ALA A 158 15.19 27.42 11.38
N ALA A 159 16.06 26.48 10.98
CA ALA A 159 16.73 26.47 9.69
C ALA A 159 15.92 25.73 8.60
N GLY A 160 14.79 25.10 8.97
CA GLY A 160 13.94 24.33 8.08
C GLY A 160 14.37 22.87 7.90
N ASN A 161 15.30 22.36 8.71
CA ASN A 161 15.67 20.95 8.71
C ASN A 161 14.63 20.11 9.43
N ILE A 162 14.42 18.89 8.94
CA ILE A 162 13.52 17.91 9.54
C ILE A 162 14.08 17.44 10.90
N LEU A 163 13.27 17.57 11.95
CA LEU A 163 13.60 17.07 13.28
C LEU A 163 13.30 15.56 13.39
N PRO A 164 13.96 14.83 14.31
CA PRO A 164 13.62 13.45 14.58
C PRO A 164 12.17 13.28 15.08
N ILE A 165 11.62 12.08 14.94
CA ILE A 165 10.26 11.74 15.39
C ILE A 165 10.24 11.76 16.92
N GLY A 166 9.25 12.39 17.54
CA GLY A 166 9.14 12.49 19.00
C GLY A 166 9.88 13.69 19.62
N THR A 167 10.45 14.58 18.80
CA THR A 167 10.92 15.89 19.27
C THR A 167 9.80 16.73 19.88
N GLU A 168 8.54 16.55 19.47
CA GLU A 168 7.35 17.12 20.13
C GLU A 168 7.35 16.89 21.65
N VAL A 169 7.81 15.72 22.07
CA VAL A 169 7.79 15.29 23.47
C VAL A 169 9.11 15.57 24.17
N THR A 170 10.22 15.24 23.52
CA THR A 170 11.56 15.28 24.13
C THR A 170 12.14 16.68 24.18
N ASN A 171 11.88 17.52 23.18
CA ASN A 171 12.40 18.87 23.11
C ASN A 171 11.53 19.80 22.23
N PRO A 172 10.30 20.13 22.69
CA PRO A 172 9.38 20.96 21.92
C PRO A 172 9.95 22.35 21.58
N GLY A 173 10.89 22.86 22.37
CA GLY A 173 11.53 24.15 22.13
C GLY A 173 12.41 24.21 20.87
N LEU A 174 12.79 23.07 20.29
CA LEU A 174 13.52 23.03 19.00
C LEU A 174 12.60 23.22 17.79
N ILE A 175 11.29 23.03 17.96
CA ILE A 175 10.34 23.02 16.86
C ILE A 175 9.97 24.47 16.53
N ALA A 176 10.40 24.93 15.36
CA ALA A 176 10.07 26.26 14.88
C ALA A 176 8.74 26.27 14.10
N ALA A 177 8.43 25.17 13.40
CA ALA A 177 7.19 25.03 12.65
C ALA A 177 6.87 23.57 12.32
N HIS A 178 5.58 23.26 12.19
CA HIS A 178 5.08 22.07 11.50
C HIS A 178 4.76 22.43 10.06
N ARG A 179 5.26 21.67 9.10
CA ARG A 179 4.95 21.89 7.68
C ARG A 179 4.47 20.61 7.02
N ASP A 180 3.52 20.79 6.10
CA ASP A 180 3.06 19.73 5.21
C ASP A 180 4.16 19.39 4.19
N THR A 181 4.91 18.34 4.49
CA THR A 181 6.10 17.91 3.75
C THR A 181 6.00 16.43 3.41
N ILE A 182 6.85 15.96 2.50
CA ILE A 182 6.91 14.54 2.15
C ILE A 182 7.46 13.78 3.36
N ALA A 183 6.60 12.99 3.97
CA ALA A 183 6.91 12.18 5.14
C ALA A 183 7.24 10.72 4.79
N GLY A 184 6.80 10.26 3.61
CA GLY A 184 7.02 8.89 3.16
C GLY A 184 6.61 8.62 1.73
N ASP A 185 6.76 7.37 1.30
CA ASP A 185 6.31 6.87 -0.01
C ASP A 185 5.59 5.53 0.16
N ALA A 186 4.34 5.45 -0.31
CA ALA A 186 3.53 4.24 -0.25
C ALA A 186 3.95 3.19 -1.30
N ASN A 187 4.68 3.60 -2.33
CA ASN A 187 5.12 2.71 -3.40
C ASN A 187 6.17 1.72 -2.88
N PRO A 188 6.01 0.41 -3.11
CA PRO A 188 7.08 -0.54 -2.80
C PRO A 188 8.33 -0.24 -3.63
N ASP A 189 9.50 -0.53 -3.07
CA ASP A 189 10.78 -0.44 -3.78
C ASP A 189 10.84 -1.46 -4.92
N PHE A 190 10.26 -2.64 -4.68
CA PHE A 190 9.99 -3.69 -5.66
C PHE A 190 8.98 -4.71 -5.11
N ILE A 191 8.43 -5.52 -6.02
CA ILE A 191 7.63 -6.70 -5.70
C ILE A 191 8.28 -7.90 -6.40
N MET A 192 8.36 -9.02 -5.70
CA MET A 192 8.73 -10.30 -6.26
C MET A 192 7.65 -11.33 -5.98
N ALA A 193 7.50 -12.29 -6.88
CA ALA A 193 6.69 -13.48 -6.64
C ALA A 193 7.49 -14.71 -7.06
N PHE A 194 7.44 -15.74 -6.23
CA PHE A 194 8.09 -17.01 -6.45
C PHE A 194 7.00 -18.08 -6.50
N SER A 195 6.98 -18.85 -7.57
CA SER A 195 6.12 -20.02 -7.66
C SER A 195 6.96 -21.26 -7.93
N GLY A 196 6.53 -22.37 -7.33
CA GLY A 196 7.18 -23.67 -7.48
C GLY A 196 6.15 -24.77 -7.61
N SER A 197 6.46 -25.77 -8.42
CA SER A 197 5.69 -27.00 -8.52
C SER A 197 6.63 -28.19 -8.54
N PHE A 198 6.41 -29.12 -7.63
CA PHE A 198 7.12 -30.38 -7.55
C PHE A 198 6.12 -31.52 -7.71
N ARG A 199 6.28 -32.29 -8.78
CA ARG A 199 5.53 -33.52 -9.01
C ARG A 199 6.45 -34.71 -8.75
N TRP A 200 5.96 -35.65 -7.95
CA TRP A 200 6.55 -36.98 -7.81
C TRP A 200 5.48 -38.05 -8.01
N LYS A 201 5.58 -38.78 -9.12
CA LYS A 201 4.57 -39.74 -9.60
C LYS A 201 3.20 -39.08 -9.65
N ARG A 202 2.30 -39.50 -8.75
CA ARG A 202 0.90 -39.08 -8.62
C ARG A 202 0.72 -37.92 -7.61
N LEU A 203 1.77 -37.54 -6.90
CA LEU A 203 1.75 -36.45 -5.93
C LEU A 203 2.27 -35.17 -6.59
N THR A 204 1.57 -34.06 -6.36
CA THR A 204 2.01 -32.72 -6.78
C THR A 204 1.90 -31.77 -5.61
N LEU A 205 3.00 -31.11 -5.26
CA LEU A 205 3.09 -30.01 -4.32
C LEU A 205 3.36 -28.72 -5.09
N SER A 206 2.56 -27.69 -4.89
CA SER A 206 2.83 -26.35 -5.43
C SER A 206 2.76 -25.28 -4.34
N ALA A 207 3.58 -24.24 -4.48
CA ALA A 207 3.64 -23.13 -3.55
C ALA A 207 3.85 -21.81 -4.28
N ASN A 208 3.21 -20.74 -3.80
CA ASN A 208 3.37 -19.37 -4.26
C ASN A 208 3.72 -18.47 -3.07
N VAL A 209 4.83 -17.74 -3.18
CA VAL A 209 5.32 -16.80 -2.18
C VAL A 209 5.47 -15.43 -2.82
N ASP A 210 4.85 -14.43 -2.22
CA ASP A 210 4.97 -13.04 -2.65
C ASP A 210 5.84 -12.26 -1.66
N TRP A 211 6.71 -11.41 -2.18
CA TRP A 211 7.56 -10.52 -1.40
C TRP A 211 7.35 -9.09 -1.89
N ARG A 212 6.75 -8.27 -1.03
CA ARG A 212 6.68 -6.82 -1.20
C ARG A 212 7.77 -6.19 -0.34
N GLN A 213 8.71 -5.48 -0.97
CA GLN A 213 9.75 -4.76 -0.27
C GLN A 213 9.49 -3.26 -0.29
N GLY A 214 9.58 -2.62 0.87
CA GLY A 214 9.42 -1.17 1.01
C GLY A 214 7.96 -0.70 0.89
N GLY A 215 7.81 0.60 0.69
CA GLY A 215 6.54 1.30 0.83
C GLY A 215 6.18 1.54 2.29
N GLN A 216 5.40 2.58 2.53
CA GLN A 216 4.93 2.96 3.86
C GLN A 216 3.40 3.01 3.94
N VAL A 217 2.91 2.74 5.14
CA VAL A 217 1.50 2.77 5.52
C VAL A 217 1.35 3.74 6.68
N ALA A 218 0.32 4.57 6.65
CA ALA A 218 -0.13 5.34 7.81
C ALA A 218 -1.05 4.45 8.65
N ASP A 219 -0.52 3.95 9.76
CA ASP A 219 -1.20 3.02 10.66
C ASP A 219 -2.11 3.77 11.65
N MET A 220 -3.27 4.22 11.16
CA MET A 220 -4.27 4.86 12.03
C MET A 220 -4.89 3.85 13.00
N THR A 221 -4.90 2.55 12.67
CA THR A 221 -5.32 1.50 13.61
C THR A 221 -4.48 1.54 14.87
N ARG A 222 -3.15 1.63 14.74
CA ARG A 222 -2.25 1.78 15.90
C ARG A 222 -2.49 3.09 16.63
N THR A 223 -2.75 4.19 15.91
CA THR A 223 -3.14 5.47 16.55
C THR A 223 -4.38 5.31 17.43
N LEU A 224 -5.44 4.67 16.93
CA LEU A 224 -6.68 4.46 17.69
C LEU A 224 -6.48 3.59 18.93
N TRP A 225 -5.61 2.56 18.82
CA TRP A 225 -5.30 1.69 19.95
C TRP A 225 -4.42 2.40 21.00
N ASP A 226 -3.47 3.24 20.57
CA ASP A 226 -2.69 4.07 21.50
C ASP A 226 -3.56 5.17 22.13
N GLU A 227 -4.48 5.78 21.38
CA GLU A 227 -5.46 6.75 21.89
C GLU A 227 -6.32 6.12 23.01
N GLY A 228 -6.80 4.90 22.77
CA GLY A 228 -7.56 4.14 23.75
C GLY A 228 -6.73 3.52 24.89
N GLY A 229 -5.40 3.60 24.84
CA GLY A 229 -4.52 2.96 25.81
C GLY A 229 -4.53 1.42 25.75
N THR A 230 -4.94 0.84 24.62
CA THR A 230 -5.15 -0.61 24.45
C THR A 230 -4.18 -1.28 23.48
N SER A 231 -3.22 -0.55 22.92
CA SER A 231 -2.19 -1.12 22.04
C SER A 231 -1.40 -2.22 22.76
N ARG A 232 -1.07 -3.31 22.06
CA ARG A 232 -0.41 -4.50 22.67
C ARG A 232 0.94 -4.19 23.34
N ASP A 233 1.58 -3.10 22.92
CA ASP A 233 2.86 -2.60 23.44
C ASP A 233 2.68 -1.28 24.19
N TYR A 234 1.45 -0.91 24.58
CA TYR A 234 1.17 0.38 25.18
C TYR A 234 2.08 0.63 26.39
N ASP A 235 2.07 -0.28 27.35
CA ASP A 235 2.83 -0.21 28.61
C ASP A 235 4.30 -0.62 28.48
N ALA A 236 4.79 -0.91 27.27
CA ALA A 236 6.17 -1.32 27.07
C ALA A 236 7.14 -0.16 27.37
N PRO A 237 8.38 -0.44 27.83
CA PRO A 237 9.40 0.59 28.00
C PRO A 237 9.78 1.19 26.65
N ILE A 238 10.20 2.46 26.63
CA ILE A 238 10.65 3.11 25.41
C ILE A 238 12.08 2.66 25.09
N THR A 239 12.25 1.90 24.02
CA THR A 239 13.56 1.37 23.61
C THR A 239 13.79 1.54 22.10
N ARG A 240 15.06 1.54 21.71
CA ARG A 240 15.47 1.59 20.30
C ARG A 240 14.90 0.44 19.47
N SER A 241 14.68 -0.74 20.06
CA SER A 241 14.11 -1.89 19.36
C SER A 241 12.62 -1.75 19.09
N ILE A 242 11.87 -1.03 19.92
CA ILE A 242 10.42 -0.81 19.74
C ILE A 242 10.15 0.29 18.72
N PHE A 243 10.92 1.37 18.76
CA PHE A 243 10.68 2.55 17.93
C PHE A 243 11.50 2.58 16.63
N GLY A 244 12.66 1.93 16.61
CA GLY A 244 13.55 1.91 15.45
C GLY A 244 14.31 3.22 15.22
N ALA A 245 14.78 3.40 13.99
CA ALA A 245 15.52 4.59 13.58
C ALA A 245 14.58 5.79 13.36
N GLY A 246 15.15 7.01 13.44
CA GLY A 246 14.41 8.25 13.19
C GLY A 246 13.74 8.88 14.41
N TRP A 247 13.53 8.11 15.49
CA TRP A 247 13.00 8.63 16.75
C TRP A 247 14.06 9.34 17.62
N ASP A 248 13.68 10.47 18.20
CA ASP A 248 14.37 11.11 19.32
C ASP A 248 14.07 10.34 20.59
N LEU A 249 15.04 9.54 21.02
CA LEU A 249 14.97 8.77 22.26
C LEU A 249 15.91 9.37 23.32
N ASN A 250 16.39 10.60 23.10
CA ASN A 250 17.22 11.29 24.05
C ASN A 250 16.35 12.10 25.01
N ASN A 251 16.72 12.11 26.30
CA ASN A 251 16.06 12.93 27.32
C ASN A 251 14.52 12.73 27.38
N ILE A 252 14.06 11.48 27.23
CA ILE A 252 12.65 11.14 27.34
C ILE A 252 12.14 11.59 28.72
N PRO A 253 11.10 12.44 28.80
CA PRO A 253 10.52 12.83 30.07
C PRO A 253 9.99 11.59 30.83
N ALA A 254 10.04 11.61 32.17
CA ALA A 254 9.55 10.48 32.95
C ALA A 254 8.01 10.35 32.92
N THR A 255 7.30 11.47 32.74
CA THR A 255 5.84 11.55 32.84
C THR A 255 5.25 12.56 31.85
N TYR A 256 3.97 12.40 31.53
CA TYR A 256 3.15 13.35 30.77
C TYR A 256 1.86 13.70 31.53
N VAL A 257 1.21 14.78 31.11
CA VAL A 257 -0.07 15.23 31.67
C VAL A 257 -1.20 14.83 30.72
N ASN A 258 -2.19 14.09 31.24
CA ASN A 258 -3.42 13.75 30.54
C ASN A 258 -4.61 14.31 31.32
N GLY A 259 -5.08 15.50 30.95
CA GLY A 259 -6.08 16.21 31.74
C GLY A 259 -5.55 16.51 33.15
N PRO A 260 -6.24 16.08 34.23
CA PRO A 260 -5.77 16.27 35.60
C PRO A 260 -4.67 15.28 36.03
N ASP A 261 -4.47 14.20 35.29
CA ASP A 261 -3.60 13.10 35.71
C ASP A 261 -2.17 13.25 35.20
N VAL A 262 -1.19 12.88 36.02
CA VAL A 262 0.23 12.77 35.65
C VAL A 262 0.59 11.29 35.55
N LEU A 263 0.96 10.85 34.35
CA LEU A 263 1.17 9.44 34.03
C LEU A 263 2.60 9.20 33.52
N PRO A 264 3.20 8.02 33.75
CA PRO A 264 4.52 7.71 33.19
C PRO A 264 4.46 7.62 31.67
N TYR A 265 5.55 8.00 31.00
CA TYR A 265 5.70 7.74 29.57
C TYR A 265 5.92 6.25 29.34
N THR A 266 5.08 5.67 28.48
CA THR A 266 5.14 4.30 27.99
C THR A 266 5.31 4.36 26.47
N ALA A 267 5.60 3.23 25.81
CA ALA A 267 5.80 3.22 24.36
C ALA A 267 4.55 3.72 23.60
N GLY A 268 3.35 3.34 24.02
CA GLY A 268 2.11 3.81 23.40
C GLY A 268 1.87 5.30 23.65
N SER A 269 1.98 5.76 24.90
CA SER A 269 1.74 7.17 25.22
C SER A 269 2.78 8.10 24.58
N PHE A 270 4.05 7.70 24.53
CA PHE A 270 5.10 8.49 23.88
C PHE A 270 4.85 8.62 22.38
N ARG A 271 4.48 7.53 21.70
CA ARG A 271 4.14 7.53 20.26
C ARG A 271 2.94 8.43 19.98
N TYR A 272 1.87 8.28 20.78
CA TYR A 272 0.65 9.06 20.64
C TYR A 272 0.89 10.55 20.87
N ASN A 273 1.60 10.93 21.93
CA ASN A 273 1.93 12.32 22.21
C ASN A 273 2.87 12.93 21.16
N SER A 274 3.72 12.11 20.52
CA SER A 274 4.57 12.55 19.39
C SER A 274 3.76 12.86 18.14
N TRP A 275 2.64 12.17 17.94
CA TRP A 275 1.70 12.41 16.85
C TRP A 275 0.64 13.47 17.19
N ALA A 276 0.34 13.69 18.47
CA ALA A 276 -0.90 14.31 18.96
C ALA A 276 -1.40 15.50 18.14
N GLY A 277 -2.66 15.41 17.69
CA GLY A 277 -3.27 16.42 16.82
C GLY A 277 -2.73 16.42 15.38
N GLY A 278 -1.96 15.39 15.01
CA GLY A 278 -1.28 15.30 13.72
C GLY A 278 -0.08 16.22 13.60
N SER A 279 0.67 16.47 14.68
CA SER A 279 1.89 17.30 14.68
C SER A 279 3.02 16.65 13.87
N ASP A 280 3.22 15.34 14.04
CA ASP A 280 4.16 14.54 13.25
C ASP A 280 3.51 13.27 12.71
N VAL A 281 3.19 13.29 11.41
CA VAL A 281 2.58 12.13 10.73
C VAL A 281 3.47 10.89 10.79
N ARG A 282 4.79 11.06 10.87
CA ARG A 282 5.77 9.97 10.79
C ARG A 282 5.72 9.04 11.99
N ALA A 283 5.16 9.49 13.12
CA ALA A 283 4.99 8.69 14.33
C ALA A 283 4.16 7.41 14.10
N TYR A 284 3.31 7.40 13.07
CA TYR A 284 2.51 6.25 12.65
C TYR A 284 2.75 5.83 11.19
N LEU A 285 3.87 6.26 10.58
CA LEU A 285 4.29 5.72 9.28
C LEU A 285 5.12 4.46 9.47
N GLU A 286 4.58 3.34 9.04
CA GLU A 286 5.21 2.03 9.17
C GLU A 286 5.57 1.41 7.82
N SER A 287 6.51 0.47 7.83
CA SER A 287 6.90 -0.27 6.63
C SER A 287 5.80 -1.24 6.21
N ALA A 288 5.42 -1.19 4.93
CA ALA A 288 4.51 -2.15 4.30
C ALA A 288 5.21 -3.45 3.85
N THR A 289 6.50 -3.61 4.19
CA THR A 289 7.31 -4.76 3.77
C THR A 289 6.74 -6.05 4.34
N ASN A 290 6.49 -7.01 3.46
CA ASN A 290 6.01 -8.32 3.88
C ASN A 290 6.41 -9.43 2.90
N VAL A 291 6.52 -10.64 3.42
CA VAL A 291 6.64 -11.88 2.66
C VAL A 291 5.46 -12.78 3.01
N THR A 292 4.66 -13.15 2.01
CA THR A 292 3.42 -13.90 2.22
C THR A 292 3.45 -15.21 1.43
N LEU A 293 3.26 -16.34 2.11
CA LEU A 293 2.94 -17.63 1.47
C LEU A 293 1.47 -17.59 1.03
N ARG A 294 1.26 -17.14 -0.21
CA ARG A 294 -0.05 -16.84 -0.79
C ARG A 294 -0.87 -18.10 -1.02
N ASP A 295 -0.26 -19.16 -1.56
CA ASP A 295 -0.92 -20.43 -1.82
C ASP A 295 0.04 -21.59 -1.57
N LEU A 296 -0.44 -22.65 -0.93
CA LEU A 296 0.21 -23.95 -0.82
C LEU A 296 -0.82 -25.02 -1.18
N ALA A 297 -0.54 -25.84 -2.20
CA ALA A 297 -1.45 -26.90 -2.61
C ALA A 297 -0.73 -28.24 -2.69
N LEU A 298 -1.34 -29.27 -2.12
CA LEU A 298 -0.93 -30.65 -2.23
C LEU A 298 -2.05 -31.41 -2.92
N SER A 299 -1.75 -32.10 -4.02
CA SER A 299 -2.73 -32.94 -4.70
C SER A 299 -2.19 -34.31 -5.01
N TYR A 300 -3.09 -35.29 -4.99
CA TYR A 300 -2.81 -36.68 -5.28
C TYR A 300 -3.79 -37.22 -6.32
N GLU A 301 -3.24 -37.73 -7.43
CA GLU A 301 -4.02 -38.43 -8.44
C GLU A 301 -4.20 -39.89 -8.07
N ALA A 302 -5.45 -40.31 -7.88
CA ALA A 302 -5.74 -41.63 -7.35
C ALA A 302 -5.30 -42.75 -8.32
N PRO A 303 -4.78 -43.88 -7.79
CA PRO A 303 -4.52 -45.10 -8.56
C PRO A 303 -5.69 -45.55 -9.42
N ASP A 304 -5.38 -46.14 -10.58
CA ASP A 304 -6.39 -46.66 -11.52
C ASP A 304 -7.32 -47.69 -10.86
N GLN A 305 -6.84 -48.38 -9.83
CA GLN A 305 -7.64 -49.30 -9.01
C GLN A 305 -8.78 -48.57 -8.27
N TRP A 306 -8.50 -47.41 -7.69
CA TRP A 306 -9.50 -46.60 -6.99
C TRP A 306 -10.48 -45.99 -8.00
N VAL A 307 -9.95 -45.45 -9.11
CA VAL A 307 -10.74 -44.89 -10.21
C VAL A 307 -11.74 -45.93 -10.74
N ARG A 308 -11.29 -47.16 -11.00
CA ARG A 308 -12.14 -48.28 -11.45
C ARG A 308 -13.14 -48.72 -10.39
N TYR A 309 -12.75 -48.78 -9.11
CA TYR A 309 -13.66 -49.12 -8.02
C TYR A 309 -14.86 -48.15 -7.96
N PHE A 310 -14.60 -46.86 -8.21
CA PHE A 310 -15.64 -45.83 -8.26
C PHE A 310 -16.32 -45.69 -9.63
N HIS A 311 -16.01 -46.53 -10.63
CA HIS A 311 -16.52 -46.40 -12.01
C HIS A 311 -16.28 -45.01 -12.63
N ALA A 312 -15.21 -44.34 -12.23
CA ALA A 312 -14.82 -43.02 -12.71
C ALA A 312 -13.78 -43.12 -13.84
N ARG A 313 -13.55 -42.03 -14.58
CA ARG A 313 -12.42 -41.81 -15.51
C ARG A 313 -11.22 -41.18 -14.82
N SER A 314 -11.45 -40.35 -13.81
CA SER A 314 -10.40 -39.71 -13.02
C SER A 314 -10.86 -39.47 -11.59
N LEU A 315 -9.91 -39.50 -10.65
CA LEU A 315 -10.13 -39.15 -9.26
C LEU A 315 -8.88 -38.40 -8.75
N ARG A 316 -9.09 -37.21 -8.21
CA ARG A 316 -8.05 -36.38 -7.60
C ARG A 316 -8.51 -35.90 -6.24
N ILE A 317 -7.61 -35.95 -5.27
CA ILE A 317 -7.81 -35.34 -3.95
C ILE A 317 -6.80 -34.21 -3.83
N ALA A 318 -7.25 -33.01 -3.48
CA ALA A 318 -6.36 -31.88 -3.27
C ALA A 318 -6.69 -31.13 -1.97
N PHE A 319 -5.64 -30.72 -1.29
CA PHE A 319 -5.68 -29.79 -0.17
C PHE A 319 -5.00 -28.50 -0.60
N GLN A 320 -5.63 -27.36 -0.35
CA GLN A 320 -5.07 -26.05 -0.62
C GLN A 320 -5.21 -25.16 0.61
N ALA A 321 -4.13 -24.46 0.96
CA ALA A 321 -4.11 -23.41 1.95
C ALA A 321 -3.80 -22.07 1.26
N ARG A 322 -4.55 -21.01 1.59
CA ARG A 322 -4.37 -19.66 1.05
C ARG A 322 -4.06 -18.66 2.16
N ASN A 323 -3.17 -17.71 1.89
CA ASN A 323 -2.66 -16.70 2.81
C ASN A 323 -2.13 -17.31 4.12
N LEU A 324 -1.36 -18.40 4.03
CA LEU A 324 -1.06 -19.26 5.18
C LEU A 324 -0.11 -18.60 6.18
N ILE A 325 0.97 -17.99 5.70
CA ILE A 325 2.02 -17.37 6.53
C ILE A 325 2.30 -15.99 5.97
N LYS A 326 2.38 -14.99 6.85
CA LYS A 326 2.80 -13.62 6.52
C LYS A 326 3.90 -13.21 7.49
N LEU A 327 5.06 -12.86 6.93
CA LEU A 327 6.21 -12.35 7.65
C LEU A 327 6.29 -10.85 7.42
N THR A 328 6.06 -10.06 8.47
CA THR A 328 6.10 -8.60 8.42
C THR A 328 6.46 -8.03 9.79
N ASN A 329 7.05 -6.84 9.79
CA ASN A 329 7.27 -6.06 11.02
C ASN A 329 6.18 -5.00 11.21
N TYR A 330 5.16 -4.96 10.34
CA TYR A 330 4.01 -4.09 10.48
C TYR A 330 3.28 -4.39 11.80
N TRP A 331 2.96 -3.35 12.57
CA TRP A 331 2.44 -3.53 13.91
C TRP A 331 0.98 -3.99 13.93
N SER A 332 0.15 -3.44 13.04
CA SER A 332 -1.28 -3.76 12.91
C SER A 332 -1.53 -5.14 12.29
N PHE A 333 -2.75 -5.39 11.77
CA PHE A 333 -3.17 -6.72 11.32
C PHE A 333 -2.42 -7.22 10.09
N ASP A 334 -2.52 -6.49 8.98
CA ASP A 334 -1.96 -6.88 7.69
C ASP A 334 -1.65 -5.62 6.88
N PRO A 335 -0.41 -5.43 6.37
CA PRO A 335 -0.09 -4.29 5.50
C PRO A 335 -0.78 -4.37 4.12
N GLU A 336 -1.46 -5.47 3.81
CA GLU A 336 -2.35 -5.63 2.65
C GLU A 336 -3.82 -5.42 3.03
N PHE A 337 -4.25 -4.16 3.05
CA PHE A 337 -5.63 -3.78 3.36
C PHE A 337 -6.24 -2.92 2.24
N ASN A 338 -7.54 -2.66 2.36
CA ASN A 338 -8.23 -1.69 1.51
C ASN A 338 -9.43 -1.06 2.24
N ASN A 339 -9.27 0.18 2.71
CA ASN A 339 -10.35 0.96 3.32
C ASN A 339 -11.12 1.85 2.33
N PHE A 340 -10.63 2.04 1.10
CA PHE A 340 -11.12 3.06 0.16
C PHE A 340 -11.63 2.49 -1.17
N GLY A 341 -11.77 1.17 -1.28
CA GLY A 341 -12.33 0.51 -2.45
C GLY A 341 -11.45 0.66 -3.69
N ALA A 342 -11.99 1.23 -4.77
CA ALA A 342 -11.35 1.26 -6.08
C ALA A 342 -10.40 2.44 -6.33
N THR A 343 -10.30 3.41 -5.39
CA THR A 343 -9.35 4.53 -5.57
C THR A 343 -7.92 4.04 -5.46
N ASN A 344 -7.02 4.56 -6.30
CA ASN A 344 -5.59 4.26 -6.24
C ASN A 344 -4.80 5.26 -5.37
N LEU A 345 -5.45 6.33 -4.91
CA LEU A 345 -4.87 7.35 -4.04
C LEU A 345 -5.33 7.14 -2.60
N ASN A 346 -4.50 7.52 -1.63
CA ASN A 346 -4.73 7.42 -0.19
C ASN A 346 -4.91 5.98 0.35
N ARG A 347 -4.61 4.95 -0.46
CA ARG A 347 -4.66 3.53 -0.07
C ARG A 347 -3.63 3.12 1.00
N PHE A 348 -2.71 4.01 1.33
CA PHE A 348 -1.70 3.78 2.37
C PHE A 348 -2.25 3.98 3.78
N ILE A 349 -3.50 4.42 3.93
CA ILE A 349 -4.10 4.70 5.23
C ILE A 349 -4.84 3.46 5.74
N ASP A 350 -4.28 2.82 6.77
CA ASP A 350 -4.89 1.71 7.48
C ASP A 350 -5.82 2.26 8.58
N LEU A 351 -7.12 2.03 8.43
CA LEU A 351 -8.13 2.45 9.41
C LEU A 351 -9.04 1.28 9.78
N ALA A 352 -8.65 0.56 10.83
CA ALA A 352 -9.32 -0.62 11.38
C ALA A 352 -9.91 -1.56 10.29
N PRO A 353 -9.10 -2.00 9.30
CA PRO A 353 -9.58 -2.89 8.26
C PRO A 353 -9.98 -4.23 8.87
N PHE A 354 -10.86 -4.96 8.17
CA PHE A 354 -11.14 -6.34 8.55
C PHE A 354 -9.85 -7.17 8.51
N PRO A 355 -9.60 -8.02 9.52
CA PRO A 355 -8.44 -8.89 9.55
C PRO A 355 -8.39 -9.79 8.31
N SER A 356 -7.20 -10.02 7.77
CA SER A 356 -7.02 -10.95 6.66
C SER A 356 -7.31 -12.39 7.10
N ASN A 357 -7.84 -13.20 6.18
CA ASN A 357 -8.23 -14.58 6.47
C ASN A 357 -7.19 -15.59 5.96
N ARG A 358 -7.03 -16.67 6.74
CA ARG A 358 -6.35 -17.89 6.30
C ARG A 358 -7.42 -18.89 5.87
N GLN A 359 -7.31 -19.40 4.66
CA GLN A 359 -8.35 -20.28 4.09
C GLN A 359 -7.76 -21.66 3.81
N PHE A 360 -8.54 -22.70 4.08
CA PHE A 360 -8.18 -24.09 3.82
C PHE A 360 -9.30 -24.74 3.01
N PHE A 361 -8.92 -25.41 1.94
CA PHE A 361 -9.82 -26.07 1.00
C PHE A 361 -9.40 -27.52 0.87
N LEU A 362 -10.38 -28.42 0.95
CA LEU A 362 -10.24 -29.82 0.57
C LEU A 362 -11.17 -30.04 -0.63
N SER A 363 -10.62 -30.48 -1.76
CA SER A 363 -11.39 -30.84 -2.94
C SER A 363 -11.20 -32.31 -3.29
N VAL A 364 -12.28 -32.90 -3.80
CA VAL A 364 -12.29 -34.24 -4.40
C VAL A 364 -12.90 -34.06 -5.78
N ASP A 365 -12.08 -34.20 -6.81
CA ASP A 365 -12.51 -34.08 -8.20
C ASP A 365 -12.71 -35.47 -8.79
N VAL A 366 -13.92 -35.76 -9.29
CA VAL A 366 -14.27 -37.04 -9.92
C VAL A 366 -14.78 -36.78 -11.34
N GLY A 367 -14.10 -37.36 -12.34
CA GLY A 367 -14.55 -37.31 -13.73
C GLY A 367 -15.21 -38.63 -14.13
N TRP A 368 -16.35 -38.57 -14.83
CA TRP A 368 -17.14 -39.74 -15.28
C TRP A 368 -17.03 -40.00 -16.79
#